data_AF-A0AAV7Y7B4-F1
#
_entry.id   AF-A0AAV7Y7B4-F1
#
_cell.length_a   1.000
_cell.length_b   1.000
_cell.length_c   1.000
_cell.angle_alpha   90.00
_cell.angle_beta   90.00
_cell.angle_gamma   90.00
#
_symmetry.space_group_name_H-M   'P 1'
#
loop_
_entity.id
_entity.type
_entity.pdbx_description
1 polymer ?
#
loop_
_entity_poly.entity_id
_entity_poly.type
_entity_poly.pdbx_seq_one_letter_code
_entity_poly.pdbx_strand_id
1 'polypeptide(L)'
;MWENKMILISGYNYDNFLFFDDFWIFDFQTKTWQEVFLDKMSTNKKDVFSGRIRGKVTMVDNSLYYIGGYLGEYLLDVWEFKIKHTTLEKDLKNIYLNRNLCDWFVISKEKAKIEAHSSLLSARFYGTNPQIIKNVLSGRKKYIINNIILWCYTGKLDFKNLTDNDYQELDLISKKIIDDDKIITPNQKNNFFQNNLSVNNSTLLSTDIGKLFQDQTTTDFIILVKNEKIFVHKWVLIMRSELYRGMFNYVNTNIASVKDYSQKSFESVKALIEFFYTNNTAHIKSLEIAQELFDAIEYYGLNLKSEIGYYISNLLSINENNEN
;
A
#
# COMPACT_ATOMS: atom_id res chain seq x y z
N MET A 1 -11.99 11.55 -4.70
CA MET A 1 -11.37 10.26 -5.08
C MET A 1 -11.14 10.18 -6.60
N TRP A 2 -12.11 10.56 -7.44
CA TRP A 2 -11.94 10.61 -8.92
C TRP A 2 -11.96 12.01 -9.51
N GLU A 3 -12.14 13.03 -8.68
CA GLU A 3 -11.91 14.42 -9.08
C GLU A 3 -10.47 14.51 -9.59
N ASN A 4 -10.29 14.93 -10.85
CA ASN A 4 -9.02 14.90 -11.58
C ASN A 4 -8.51 13.53 -12.07
N LYS A 5 -9.39 12.54 -12.27
CA LYS A 5 -9.03 11.31 -13.01
C LYS A 5 -10.04 11.00 -14.11
N MET A 6 -9.56 10.47 -15.22
CA MET A 6 -10.39 9.91 -16.29
C MET A 6 -10.13 8.42 -16.38
N ILE A 7 -11.18 7.62 -16.32
CA ILE A 7 -11.11 6.18 -16.54
C ILE A 7 -11.44 5.93 -18.02
N LEU A 8 -10.51 5.34 -18.74
CA LEU A 8 -10.72 4.80 -20.08
C LEU A 8 -10.92 3.30 -19.95
N ILE A 9 -11.99 2.80 -20.56
CA ILE A 9 -12.38 1.40 -20.49
C ILE A 9 -12.59 0.94 -21.91
N SER A 10 -11.91 -0.14 -22.27
CA SER A 10 -12.00 -0.72 -23.59
C SER A 10 -11.56 0.24 -24.70
N GLY A 11 -11.64 -0.23 -25.93
CA GLY A 11 -11.37 0.51 -27.14
C GLY A 11 -11.62 -0.37 -28.36
N TYR A 12 -11.56 0.24 -29.53
CA TYR A 12 -11.69 -0.50 -30.78
C TYR A 12 -10.76 0.05 -31.83
N ASN A 13 -9.97 -0.85 -32.40
CA ASN A 13 -9.13 -0.55 -33.53
C ASN A 13 -9.86 -0.99 -34.81
N TYR A 14 -10.23 -0.01 -35.63
CA TYR A 14 -10.95 -0.22 -36.89
C TYR A 14 -10.14 -1.00 -37.92
N ASP A 15 -8.81 -0.86 -37.92
CA ASP A 15 -7.97 -1.42 -38.98
C ASP A 15 -7.85 -2.95 -38.87
N ASN A 16 -7.95 -3.49 -37.65
CA ASN A 16 -7.80 -4.92 -37.38
C ASN A 16 -9.00 -5.54 -36.64
N PHE A 17 -10.11 -4.81 -36.49
CA PHE A 17 -11.31 -5.24 -35.79
C PHE A 17 -11.05 -5.74 -34.35
N LEU A 18 -10.01 -5.20 -33.69
CA LEU A 18 -9.63 -5.61 -32.35
C LEU A 18 -10.37 -4.78 -31.31
N PHE A 19 -10.95 -5.47 -30.33
CA PHE A 19 -11.53 -4.85 -29.14
C PHE A 19 -10.55 -5.01 -27.97
N PHE A 20 -10.25 -3.90 -27.29
CA PHE A 20 -9.39 -3.90 -26.11
C PHE A 20 -10.24 -4.17 -24.86
N ASP A 21 -9.80 -5.06 -23.97
CA ASP A 21 -10.45 -5.43 -22.71
C ASP A 21 -9.73 -4.84 -21.49
N ASP A 22 -8.88 -3.85 -21.73
CA ASP A 22 -8.05 -3.18 -20.73
C ASP A 22 -8.72 -1.95 -20.11
N PHE A 23 -8.14 -1.51 -19.00
CA PHE A 23 -8.62 -0.39 -18.19
C PHE A 23 -7.44 0.52 -17.93
N TRP A 24 -7.65 1.81 -18.15
CA TRP A 24 -6.62 2.82 -17.98
C TRP A 24 -7.17 3.98 -17.16
N ILE A 25 -6.34 4.52 -16.27
CA ILE A 25 -6.61 5.76 -15.57
C ILE A 25 -5.63 6.81 -16.07
N PHE A 26 -6.16 7.93 -16.52
CA PHE A 26 -5.40 9.15 -16.70
C PHE A 26 -5.56 10.03 -15.47
N ASP A 27 -4.45 10.43 -14.88
CA ASP A 27 -4.43 11.40 -13.78
C ASP A 27 -4.17 12.80 -14.34
N PHE A 28 -5.13 13.71 -14.18
CA PHE A 28 -5.04 15.07 -14.74
C PHE A 28 -4.02 15.94 -14.00
N GLN A 29 -3.62 15.59 -12.77
CA GLN A 29 -2.62 16.34 -12.01
C GLN A 29 -1.21 15.93 -12.43
N THR A 30 -0.93 14.62 -12.48
CA THR A 30 0.40 14.12 -12.86
C THR A 30 0.61 14.02 -14.37
N LYS A 31 -0.47 14.08 -15.16
CA LYS A 31 -0.48 13.88 -16.62
C LYS A 31 0.05 12.51 -17.04
N THR A 32 -0.20 11.47 -16.24
CA THR A 32 0.26 10.11 -16.50
C THR A 32 -0.88 9.13 -16.71
N TRP A 33 -0.66 8.15 -17.57
CA TRP A 33 -1.52 6.98 -17.74
C TRP A 33 -1.05 5.84 -16.85
N GLN A 34 -1.99 5.15 -16.21
CA GLN A 34 -1.75 3.94 -15.45
C GLN A 34 -2.77 2.88 -15.84
N GLU A 35 -2.28 1.70 -16.25
CA GLU A 35 -3.14 0.54 -16.47
C GLU A 35 -3.69 0.02 -15.13
N VAL A 36 -4.98 -0.30 -15.11
CA VAL A 36 -5.69 -0.82 -13.95
C VAL A 36 -5.93 -2.30 -14.13
N PHE A 37 -5.23 -3.10 -13.34
CA PHE A 37 -5.53 -4.52 -13.23
C PHE A 37 -6.73 -4.71 -12.31
N LEU A 38 -7.86 -5.10 -12.90
CA LEU A 38 -9.05 -5.46 -12.15
C LEU A 38 -8.89 -6.87 -11.58
N ASP A 39 -9.28 -7.06 -10.32
CA ASP A 39 -9.43 -8.39 -9.77
C ASP A 39 -10.62 -9.08 -10.46
N LYS A 40 -10.32 -10.11 -11.26
CA LYS A 40 -11.32 -10.95 -11.91
C LYS A 40 -12.08 -11.70 -10.81
N MET A 41 -13.25 -11.19 -10.42
CA MET A 41 -14.05 -11.83 -9.37
C MET A 41 -14.80 -13.08 -9.84
N SER A 42 -14.65 -13.53 -11.09
CA SER A 42 -15.27 -14.78 -11.53
C SER A 42 -14.29 -15.82 -12.06
N THR A 43 -14.49 -17.04 -11.57
CA THR A 43 -13.80 -18.28 -11.95
C THR A 43 -14.39 -18.91 -13.21
N ASN A 44 -15.49 -18.38 -13.75
CA ASN A 44 -16.08 -18.83 -15.01
C ASN A 44 -15.61 -17.97 -16.18
N LYS A 45 -15.13 -18.61 -17.26
CA LYS A 45 -14.72 -17.91 -18.50
C LYS A 45 -15.84 -17.07 -19.16
N LYS A 46 -17.11 -17.33 -18.83
CA LYS A 46 -18.26 -16.53 -19.30
C LYS A 46 -18.44 -15.20 -18.54
N ASP A 47 -17.71 -15.01 -17.46
CA ASP A 47 -17.80 -13.85 -16.57
C ASP A 47 -16.52 -12.99 -16.62
N VAL A 48 -15.81 -13.02 -17.76
CA VAL A 48 -14.69 -12.12 -18.03
C VAL A 48 -15.23 -11.00 -18.90
N PHE A 49 -15.10 -9.77 -18.43
CA PHE A 49 -15.41 -8.59 -19.24
C PHE A 49 -14.62 -8.68 -20.56
N SER A 50 -15.34 -8.54 -21.67
CA SER A 50 -14.76 -8.53 -23.00
C SER A 50 -14.72 -7.11 -23.54
N GLY A 51 -13.64 -6.80 -24.26
CA GLY A 51 -13.53 -5.54 -24.99
C GLY A 51 -14.73 -5.34 -25.91
N ARG A 52 -15.31 -4.14 -25.90
CA ARG A 52 -16.55 -3.80 -26.62
C ARG A 52 -16.68 -2.29 -26.79
N ILE A 53 -17.43 -1.85 -27.79
CA ILE A 53 -17.71 -0.42 -28.03
C ILE A 53 -19.12 -0.04 -27.60
N ARG A 54 -19.41 1.28 -27.60
CA ARG A 54 -20.77 1.84 -27.41
C ARG A 54 -21.45 1.49 -26.08
N GLY A 55 -20.71 0.95 -25.11
CA GLY A 55 -21.23 0.76 -23.77
C GLY A 55 -21.42 2.09 -23.06
N LYS A 56 -22.23 2.07 -22.01
CA LYS A 56 -22.39 3.20 -21.10
C LYS A 56 -21.64 2.92 -19.82
N VAL A 57 -20.90 3.92 -19.36
CA VAL A 57 -20.16 3.84 -18.11
C VAL A 57 -20.77 4.84 -17.14
N THR A 58 -21.04 4.38 -15.92
CA THR A 58 -21.42 5.26 -14.81
C THR A 58 -20.70 4.85 -13.55
N MET A 59 -20.54 5.79 -12.63
CA MET A 59 -19.98 5.57 -11.30
C MET A 59 -21.12 5.64 -10.30
N VAL A 60 -21.26 4.62 -9.46
CA VAL A 60 -22.16 4.64 -8.30
C VAL A 60 -21.34 4.19 -7.10
N ASP A 61 -21.24 5.07 -6.11
CA ASP A 61 -20.35 4.92 -4.95
C ASP A 61 -18.89 4.65 -5.39
N ASN A 62 -18.38 3.46 -5.07
CA ASN A 62 -17.02 3.01 -5.39
C ASN A 62 -16.97 1.91 -6.45
N SER A 63 -18.09 1.71 -7.12
CA SER A 63 -18.22 0.74 -8.18
C SER A 63 -18.41 1.46 -9.51
N LEU A 64 -17.62 1.05 -10.48
CA LEU A 64 -17.82 1.46 -11.86
C LEU A 64 -18.75 0.46 -12.53
N TYR A 65 -19.84 0.95 -13.10
CA TYR A 65 -20.81 0.13 -13.83
C TYR A 65 -20.62 0.34 -15.33
N TYR A 66 -20.41 -0.75 -16.05
CA TYR A 66 -20.39 -0.78 -17.52
C TYR A 66 -21.63 -1.52 -18.02
N ILE A 67 -22.47 -0.83 -18.79
CA ILE A 67 -23.77 -1.32 -19.24
C ILE A 67 -23.75 -1.54 -20.75
N GLY A 68 -24.00 -2.78 -21.14
CA GLY A 68 -24.15 -3.25 -22.52
C GLY A 68 -22.91 -3.15 -23.38
N GLY A 69 -23.08 -2.75 -24.64
CA GLY A 69 -22.02 -2.54 -25.62
C GLY A 69 -22.22 -3.36 -26.90
N TYR A 70 -21.22 -3.32 -27.77
CA TYR A 70 -21.23 -4.03 -29.05
C TYR A 70 -19.90 -4.75 -29.28
N LEU A 71 -19.99 -6.06 -29.54
CA LEU A 71 -18.89 -6.97 -29.85
C LEU A 71 -19.29 -7.89 -31.03
N GLY A 72 -19.76 -7.28 -32.13
CA GLY A 72 -20.41 -8.00 -33.23
C GLY A 72 -21.93 -8.14 -33.05
N GLU A 73 -22.39 -8.23 -31.81
CA GLU A 73 -23.79 -8.15 -31.40
C GLU A 73 -23.96 -7.19 -30.22
N TYR A 74 -25.18 -6.68 -30.03
CA TYR A 74 -25.49 -5.83 -28.88
C TYR A 74 -25.63 -6.67 -27.62
N LEU A 75 -24.91 -6.27 -26.59
CA LEU A 75 -24.92 -6.92 -25.28
C LEU A 75 -25.87 -6.17 -24.34
N LEU A 76 -26.64 -6.92 -23.55
CA LEU A 76 -27.59 -6.41 -22.55
C LEU A 76 -27.17 -6.81 -21.13
N ASP A 77 -25.86 -6.88 -20.90
CA ASP A 77 -25.25 -7.19 -19.62
C ASP A 77 -24.88 -5.92 -18.84
N VAL A 78 -24.65 -6.10 -17.54
CA VAL A 78 -24.15 -5.06 -16.64
C VAL A 78 -22.96 -5.62 -15.90
N TRP A 79 -21.85 -4.91 -15.96
CA TRP A 79 -20.62 -5.24 -15.25
C TRP A 79 -20.40 -4.26 -14.11
N GLU A 80 -20.23 -4.78 -12.91
CA GLU A 80 -19.78 -4.00 -11.75
C GLU A 80 -18.28 -4.24 -11.55
N PHE A 81 -17.50 -3.16 -11.65
CA PHE A 81 -16.09 -3.16 -11.29
C PHE A 81 -15.95 -2.48 -9.94
N LYS A 82 -15.81 -3.31 -8.90
CA LYS A 82 -15.44 -2.81 -7.58
C LYS A 82 -14.02 -2.25 -7.67
N ILE A 83 -13.90 -0.93 -7.61
CA ILE A 83 -12.59 -0.32 -7.59
C ILE A 83 -12.03 -0.55 -6.20
N LYS A 84 -11.21 -1.60 -6.08
CA LYS A 84 -10.58 -1.93 -4.81
C LYS A 84 -9.70 -0.77 -4.37
N HIS A 85 -9.90 -0.39 -3.11
CA HIS A 85 -9.00 0.48 -2.40
C HIS A 85 -7.57 0.00 -2.50
N THR A 86 -6.63 0.96 -2.50
CA THR A 86 -5.23 0.61 -2.42
C THR A 86 -4.99 -0.11 -1.09
N THR A 87 -4.68 -1.39 -1.18
CA THR A 87 -4.24 -2.14 -0.01
C THR A 87 -2.91 -1.57 0.46
N LEU A 88 -2.63 -1.69 1.76
CA LEU A 88 -1.32 -1.37 2.31
C LEU A 88 -0.18 -2.02 1.48
N GLU A 89 -0.39 -3.26 1.01
CA GLU A 89 0.54 -3.95 0.12
C GLU A 89 0.78 -3.22 -1.22
N LYS A 90 -0.29 -2.75 -1.88
CA LYS A 90 -0.18 -2.01 -3.14
C LYS A 90 0.56 -0.68 -2.93
N ASP A 91 0.27 0.00 -1.83
CA ASP A 91 0.90 1.27 -1.50
C ASP A 91 2.37 1.10 -1.14
N LEU A 92 2.73 0.07 -0.37
CA LEU A 92 4.11 -0.30 -0.12
C LEU A 92 4.84 -0.70 -1.41
N LYS A 93 4.19 -1.44 -2.32
CA LYS A 93 4.75 -1.75 -3.64
C LYS A 93 5.03 -0.48 -4.45
N ASN A 94 4.15 0.51 -4.39
CA ASN A 94 4.39 1.80 -5.06
C ASN A 94 5.58 2.54 -4.45
N ILE A 95 5.72 2.55 -3.11
CA ILE A 95 6.89 3.12 -2.44
C ILE A 95 8.18 2.36 -2.82
N TYR A 96 8.13 1.03 -2.92
CA TYR A 96 9.23 0.22 -3.42
C TYR A 96 9.63 0.65 -4.84
N LEU A 97 8.68 0.80 -5.76
CA LEU A 97 9.00 1.16 -7.14
C LEU A 97 9.59 2.57 -7.27
N ASN A 98 9.06 3.52 -6.50
CA ASN A 98 9.43 4.93 -6.62
C ASN A 98 10.71 5.31 -5.84
N ARG A 99 11.09 4.54 -4.81
CA ARG A 99 12.26 4.82 -3.95
C ARG A 99 12.27 6.19 -3.26
N ASN A 100 11.12 6.85 -3.16
CA ASN A 100 11.00 8.15 -2.49
C ASN A 100 11.39 8.02 -1.02
N LEU A 101 12.21 8.96 -0.53
CA LEU A 101 12.64 9.08 0.88
C LEU A 101 13.43 7.88 1.42
N CYS A 102 14.06 7.08 0.55
CA CYS A 102 14.97 6.04 1.00
C CYS A 102 16.18 6.63 1.73
N ASP A 103 16.43 6.13 2.93
CA ASP A 103 17.51 6.53 3.85
C ASP A 103 18.60 5.44 3.96
N TRP A 104 18.38 4.29 3.32
CA TRP A 104 19.29 3.16 3.34
C TRP A 104 19.65 2.70 1.93
N PHE A 105 20.87 2.19 1.75
CA PHE A 105 21.29 1.55 0.51
C PHE A 105 22.35 0.46 0.72
N VAL A 106 22.41 -0.47 -0.24
CA VAL A 106 23.46 -1.49 -0.37
C VAL A 106 24.00 -1.51 -1.80
N ILE A 107 25.26 -1.94 -1.95
CA ILE A 107 25.92 -2.11 -3.26
C ILE A 107 25.96 -3.60 -3.61
N SER A 108 25.40 -3.95 -4.77
CA SER A 108 25.39 -5.33 -5.26
C SER A 108 26.74 -5.75 -5.82
N LYS A 109 26.89 -7.05 -6.13
CA LYS A 109 28.04 -7.62 -6.85
C LYS A 109 28.30 -6.93 -8.18
N GLU A 110 27.22 -6.56 -8.87
CA GLU A 110 27.19 -5.84 -10.14
C GLU A 110 27.41 -4.33 -9.96
N LYS A 111 27.82 -3.88 -8.76
CA LYS A 111 28.03 -2.47 -8.39
C LYS A 111 26.76 -1.61 -8.51
N ALA A 112 25.58 -2.21 -8.53
CA ALA A 112 24.33 -1.47 -8.53
C ALA A 112 24.02 -0.98 -7.12
N LYS A 113 23.68 0.31 -6.98
CA LYS A 113 23.11 0.87 -5.76
C LYS A 113 21.63 0.48 -5.67
N ILE A 114 21.23 -0.11 -4.55
CA ILE A 114 19.85 -0.50 -4.29
C ILE A 114 19.41 0.18 -3.00
N GLU A 115 18.32 0.94 -3.08
CA GLU A 115 17.84 1.83 -2.01
C GLU A 115 16.58 1.26 -1.35
N ALA A 116 16.42 1.50 -0.05
CA ALA A 116 15.26 1.09 0.74
C ALA A 116 15.06 2.00 1.97
N HIS A 117 13.99 1.75 2.72
CA HIS A 117 13.75 2.38 4.03
C HIS A 117 14.33 1.52 5.16
N SER A 118 15.23 2.12 5.95
CA SER A 118 15.92 1.47 7.06
C SER A 118 14.94 0.92 8.11
N SER A 119 13.93 1.73 8.48
CA SER A 119 12.93 1.35 9.47
C SER A 119 12.08 0.17 9.00
N LEU A 120 11.69 0.17 7.72
CA LEU A 120 10.97 -0.95 7.12
C LEU A 120 11.81 -2.23 7.13
N LEU A 121 13.08 -2.15 6.75
CA LEU A 121 13.98 -3.32 6.81
C LEU A 121 14.07 -3.85 8.25
N SER A 122 14.31 -2.96 9.21
CA SER A 122 14.37 -3.33 10.63
C SER A 122 13.10 -4.03 11.09
N ALA A 123 11.92 -3.45 10.84
CA ALA A 123 10.63 -4.06 11.22
C ALA A 123 10.41 -5.44 10.61
N ARG A 124 10.79 -5.63 9.34
CA ARG A 124 10.63 -6.91 8.63
C ARG A 124 11.64 -7.97 9.06
N PHE A 125 12.72 -7.56 9.72
CA PHE A 125 13.72 -8.44 10.34
C PHE A 125 13.70 -8.29 11.87
N TYR A 126 12.53 -8.19 12.50
CA TYR A 126 12.37 -8.24 13.96
C TYR A 126 13.19 -7.22 14.77
N GLY A 127 13.41 -6.02 14.22
CA GLY A 127 14.18 -4.96 14.86
C GLY A 127 15.68 -4.99 14.53
N THR A 128 16.12 -5.85 13.62
CA THR A 128 17.54 -5.97 13.29
C THR A 128 18.13 -4.67 12.76
N ASN A 129 19.32 -4.36 13.27
CA ASN A 129 20.04 -3.16 12.86
C ASN A 129 20.25 -3.15 11.32
N PRO A 130 19.81 -2.09 10.60
CA PRO A 130 19.96 -2.00 9.15
C PRO A 130 21.40 -2.12 8.63
N GLN A 131 22.41 -1.83 9.46
CA GLN A 131 23.81 -2.01 9.10
C GLN A 131 24.21 -3.49 9.03
N ILE A 132 23.64 -4.36 9.87
CA ILE A 132 23.85 -5.81 9.80
C ILE A 132 23.26 -6.35 8.51
N ILE A 133 22.02 -5.95 8.19
CA ILE A 133 21.36 -6.28 6.92
C ILE A 133 22.24 -5.86 5.73
N LYS A 134 22.78 -4.62 5.77
CA LYS A 134 23.69 -4.11 4.74
C LYS A 134 24.95 -4.95 4.60
N ASN A 135 25.57 -5.35 5.71
CA ASN A 135 26.77 -6.18 5.69
C ASN A 135 26.52 -7.57 5.09
N VAL A 136 25.37 -8.18 5.39
CA VAL A 136 25.00 -9.50 4.84
C VAL A 136 24.68 -9.43 3.34
N LEU A 137 24.00 -8.36 2.90
CA LEU A 137 23.58 -8.17 1.52
C LEU A 137 24.68 -7.62 0.60
N SER A 138 25.70 -6.97 1.15
CA SER A 138 26.77 -6.36 0.35
C SER A 138 27.51 -7.40 -0.50
N GLY A 139 27.69 -7.11 -1.78
CA GLY A 139 28.36 -8.01 -2.73
C GLY A 139 27.53 -9.22 -3.18
N ARG A 140 26.24 -9.29 -2.81
CA ARG A 140 25.29 -10.28 -3.36
C ARG A 140 24.76 -9.85 -4.73
N LYS A 141 24.24 -10.81 -5.50
CA LYS A 141 23.66 -10.52 -6.82
C LYS A 141 22.49 -9.55 -6.70
N LYS A 142 22.37 -8.60 -7.63
CA LYS A 142 21.33 -7.55 -7.63
C LYS A 142 19.92 -8.12 -7.49
N TYR A 143 19.59 -9.18 -8.22
CA TYR A 143 18.24 -9.74 -8.20
C TYR A 143 17.90 -10.43 -6.86
N ILE A 144 18.89 -11.01 -6.16
CA ILE A 144 18.71 -11.58 -4.82
C ILE A 144 18.37 -10.47 -3.83
N ILE A 145 19.16 -9.37 -3.85
CA ILE A 145 18.92 -8.21 -2.99
C ILE A 145 17.53 -7.60 -3.26
N ASN A 146 17.17 -7.42 -4.54
CA ASN A 146 15.86 -6.89 -4.92
C ASN A 146 14.72 -7.78 -4.44
N ASN A 147 14.87 -9.11 -4.47
CA ASN A 147 13.84 -10.02 -3.97
C ASN A 147 13.64 -9.89 -2.46
N ILE A 148 14.72 -9.78 -1.69
CA ILE A 148 14.65 -9.56 -0.24
C ILE A 148 13.96 -8.24 0.07
N ILE A 149 14.37 -7.16 -0.60
CA ILE A 149 13.77 -5.85 -0.41
C ILE A 149 12.30 -5.89 -0.85
N LEU A 150 11.96 -6.48 -2.00
CA LEU A 150 10.57 -6.62 -2.45
C LEU A 150 9.71 -7.35 -1.41
N TRP A 151 10.25 -8.42 -0.80
CA TRP A 151 9.57 -9.13 0.26
C TRP A 151 9.34 -8.25 1.50
N CYS A 152 10.30 -7.40 1.87
CA CYS A 152 10.10 -6.45 2.97
C CYS A 152 8.91 -5.49 2.72
N TYR A 153 8.70 -5.06 1.48
CA TYR A 153 7.59 -4.16 1.15
C TYR A 153 6.25 -4.88 0.91
N THR A 154 6.27 -6.10 0.40
CA THR A 154 5.05 -6.74 -0.12
C THR A 154 4.69 -8.05 0.57
N GLY A 155 5.61 -8.60 1.37
CA GLY A 155 5.53 -9.98 1.84
C GLY A 155 5.64 -11.02 0.73
N LYS A 156 6.03 -10.64 -0.50
CA LYS A 156 6.08 -11.54 -1.67
C LYS A 156 7.46 -11.50 -2.32
N LEU A 157 7.90 -12.64 -2.82
CA LEU A 157 9.07 -12.77 -3.69
C LEU A 157 8.63 -12.70 -5.16
N ASP A 158 9.54 -12.33 -6.06
CA ASP A 158 9.32 -12.44 -7.51
C ASP A 158 9.82 -13.80 -8.00
N PHE A 159 8.93 -14.80 -7.93
CA PHE A 159 9.20 -16.20 -8.24
C PHE A 159 9.60 -16.44 -9.70
N LYS A 160 9.26 -15.54 -10.64
CA LYS A 160 9.49 -15.76 -12.08
C LYS A 160 10.97 -15.91 -12.44
N ASN A 161 11.86 -15.45 -11.56
CA ASN A 161 13.28 -15.34 -11.81
C ASN A 161 14.14 -16.14 -10.79
N LEU A 162 13.53 -17.02 -9.99
CA LEU A 162 14.24 -17.75 -8.93
C LEU A 162 14.39 -19.24 -9.27
N THR A 163 15.61 -19.74 -9.15
CA THR A 163 15.96 -21.16 -9.18
C THR A 163 15.98 -21.77 -7.78
N ASP A 164 16.02 -23.10 -7.65
CA ASP A 164 16.15 -23.79 -6.35
C ASP A 164 17.37 -23.32 -5.54
N ASN A 165 18.49 -23.07 -6.23
CA ASN A 165 19.70 -22.52 -5.61
C ASN A 165 19.49 -21.09 -5.07
N ASP A 166 18.65 -20.29 -5.73
CA ASP A 166 18.33 -18.94 -5.26
C ASP A 166 17.49 -18.99 -3.97
N TYR A 167 16.56 -19.94 -3.84
CA TYR A 167 15.82 -20.13 -2.59
C TYR A 167 16.73 -20.53 -1.43
N GLN A 168 17.70 -21.41 -1.68
CA GLN A 168 18.70 -21.78 -0.67
C GLN A 168 19.56 -20.57 -0.28
N GLU A 169 19.97 -19.75 -1.24
CA GLU A 169 20.71 -18.51 -0.95
C GLU A 169 19.87 -17.52 -0.13
N LEU A 170 18.59 -17.33 -0.47
CA LEU A 170 17.67 -16.46 0.28
C LEU A 170 17.50 -16.96 1.72
N ASP A 171 17.29 -18.25 1.94
CA ASP A 171 17.15 -18.84 3.27
C ASP A 171 18.44 -18.65 4.11
N LEU A 172 19.61 -18.93 3.53
CA LEU A 172 20.90 -18.68 4.18
C LEU A 172 21.11 -17.21 4.54
N ILE A 173 20.70 -16.28 3.67
CA ILE A 173 20.78 -14.84 3.95
C ILE A 173 19.88 -14.48 5.14
N SER A 174 18.62 -14.95 5.18
CA SER A 174 17.74 -14.65 6.31
C SER A 174 18.29 -15.16 7.63
N LYS A 175 18.78 -16.39 7.67
CA LYS A 175 19.40 -16.98 8.85
C LYS A 175 20.59 -16.15 9.32
N LYS A 176 21.44 -15.72 8.39
CA LYS A 176 22.60 -14.90 8.73
C LYS A 176 22.21 -13.52 9.30
N ILE A 177 21.21 -12.85 8.71
CA ILE A 177 20.70 -11.58 9.24
C ILE A 177 20.21 -11.76 10.68
N ILE A 178 19.46 -12.85 10.93
CA ILE A 178 18.87 -13.17 12.23
C ILE A 178 19.94 -13.55 13.27
N ASP A 179 20.91 -14.38 12.91
CA ASP A 179 21.94 -14.87 13.82
C ASP A 179 22.97 -13.79 14.20
N ASP A 180 23.31 -12.89 13.26
CA ASP A 180 24.29 -11.81 13.50
C ASP A 180 23.74 -10.74 14.46
N ASP A 181 22.41 -10.65 14.64
CA ASP A 181 21.74 -9.60 15.41
C ASP A 181 21.53 -9.95 16.90
N LYS A 182 21.76 -11.20 17.32
CA LYS A 182 21.69 -11.67 18.73
C LYS A 182 20.38 -11.40 19.52
N ILE A 183 19.39 -10.72 18.94
CA ILE A 183 18.13 -10.29 19.58
C ILE A 183 17.06 -11.39 19.54
N ILE A 184 17.22 -12.41 18.71
CA ILE A 184 16.13 -13.34 18.35
C ILE A 184 16.20 -14.66 19.14
N THR A 185 15.04 -15.12 19.62
CA THR A 185 14.91 -16.37 20.39
C THR A 185 15.01 -17.62 19.49
N PRO A 186 15.45 -18.79 20.00
CA PRO A 186 15.62 -20.02 19.20
C PRO A 186 14.38 -20.48 18.42
N ASN A 187 13.16 -20.16 18.89
CA ASN A 187 11.91 -20.57 18.23
C ASN A 187 11.62 -19.79 16.92
N GLN A 188 12.32 -18.69 16.65
CA GLN A 188 12.17 -17.89 15.43
C GLN A 188 13.16 -18.29 14.32
N LYS A 189 13.98 -19.34 14.53
CA LYS A 189 15.13 -19.70 13.69
C LYS A 189 14.85 -20.65 12.51
N ASN A 190 13.70 -21.33 12.46
CA ASN A 190 13.42 -22.29 11.39
C ASN A 190 12.58 -21.68 10.26
N ASN A 191 13.10 -21.80 9.04
CA ASN A 191 12.39 -21.57 7.78
C ASN A 191 11.75 -20.18 7.63
N PHE A 192 12.50 -19.10 7.90
CA PHE A 192 11.98 -17.73 7.89
C PHE A 192 11.27 -17.36 6.58
N PHE A 193 11.89 -17.62 5.42
CA PHE A 193 11.18 -17.39 4.16
C PHE A 193 10.15 -18.49 3.87
N GLN A 194 10.43 -19.78 4.06
CA GLN A 194 9.47 -20.85 3.72
C GLN A 194 8.18 -20.84 4.56
N ASN A 195 8.26 -20.52 5.86
CA ASN A 195 7.09 -20.39 6.74
C ASN A 195 6.31 -19.09 6.47
N ASN A 196 6.99 -18.03 6.03
CA ASN A 196 6.32 -16.81 5.58
C ASN A 196 5.82 -16.92 4.13
N LEU A 197 6.33 -17.83 3.29
CA LEU A 197 5.88 -17.99 1.90
C LEU A 197 4.55 -18.75 1.78
N SER A 198 4.19 -19.56 2.79
CA SER A 198 2.98 -20.40 2.81
C SER A 198 1.79 -19.77 3.56
N VAL A 199 2.03 -18.73 4.36
CA VAL A 199 0.99 -18.00 5.11
C VAL A 199 0.67 -16.71 4.38
N ASN A 200 -0.61 -16.35 4.29
CA ASN A 200 -1.08 -15.13 3.63
C ASN A 200 -0.46 -13.89 4.33
N ASN A 201 0.68 -13.40 3.81
CA ASN A 201 1.59 -12.47 4.49
C ASN A 201 1.05 -11.07 4.75
N SER A 202 -0.15 -10.75 4.26
CA SER A 202 -0.71 -9.40 4.38
C SER A 202 -1.01 -9.02 5.84
N THR A 203 -1.48 -9.96 6.67
CA THR A 203 -1.70 -9.74 8.12
C THR A 203 -0.40 -9.58 8.89
N LEU A 204 0.62 -10.39 8.57
CA LEU A 204 1.95 -10.25 9.16
C LEU A 204 2.60 -8.91 8.76
N LEU A 205 2.45 -8.51 7.49
CA LEU A 205 2.93 -7.23 6.98
C LEU A 205 2.29 -6.07 7.74
N SER A 206 0.96 -6.01 7.80
CA SER A 206 0.24 -4.97 8.57
C SER A 206 0.67 -4.95 10.04
N THR A 207 0.86 -6.11 10.66
CA THR A 207 1.33 -6.23 12.05
C THR A 207 2.73 -5.64 12.23
N ASP A 208 3.68 -6.00 11.37
CA ASP A 208 5.06 -5.53 11.48
C ASP A 208 5.19 -4.04 11.16
N ILE A 209 4.43 -3.53 10.19
CA ILE A 209 4.35 -2.08 9.94
C ILE A 209 3.67 -1.38 11.12
N GLY A 210 2.59 -1.94 11.69
CA GLY A 210 1.92 -1.38 12.87
C GLY A 210 2.87 -1.21 14.07
N LYS A 211 3.82 -2.13 14.26
CA LYS A 211 4.86 -2.01 15.31
C LYS A 211 5.76 -0.79 15.10
N LEU A 212 6.03 -0.38 13.85
CA LEU A 212 6.81 0.84 13.58
C LEU A 212 6.16 2.10 14.15
N PHE A 213 4.82 2.15 14.21
CA PHE A 213 4.16 3.30 14.82
C PHE A 213 4.40 3.38 16.34
N GLN A 214 4.59 2.23 16.99
CA GLN A 214 4.89 2.18 18.43
C GLN A 214 6.38 2.44 18.70
N ASP A 215 7.25 2.19 17.73
CA ASP A 215 8.68 2.47 17.82
C ASP A 215 9.01 3.91 17.46
N GLN A 216 9.16 4.75 18.48
CA GLN A 216 9.54 6.15 18.29
C GLN A 216 11.01 6.33 17.88
N THR A 217 11.88 5.33 18.12
CA THR A 217 13.34 5.47 17.94
C THR A 217 13.76 5.52 16.48
N THR A 218 12.93 4.99 15.59
CA THR A 218 13.17 4.95 14.14
C THR A 218 12.42 6.03 13.37
N THR A 219 11.66 6.88 14.07
CA THR A 219 10.88 7.96 13.45
C THR A 219 11.76 9.09 12.95
N ASP A 220 11.42 9.63 11.78
CA ASP A 220 12.15 10.71 11.10
C ASP A 220 11.32 12.01 11.00
N PHE A 221 10.13 12.03 11.61
CA PHE A 221 9.22 13.16 11.55
C PHE A 221 8.24 13.24 12.73
N ILE A 222 7.75 14.45 13.02
CA ILE A 222 6.81 14.73 14.10
C ILE A 222 5.62 15.55 13.58
N ILE A 223 4.40 15.08 13.82
CA ILE A 223 3.18 15.88 13.63
C ILE A 223 2.80 16.49 14.98
N LEU A 224 2.69 17.82 15.03
CA LEU A 224 2.29 18.59 16.20
C LEU A 224 0.78 18.84 16.12
N VAL A 225 -0.01 18.17 16.96
CA VAL A 225 -1.46 18.39 17.04
C VAL A 225 -1.73 19.12 18.34
N LYS A 226 -2.14 20.39 18.25
CA LYS A 226 -2.23 21.29 19.41
C LYS A 226 -0.89 21.32 20.17
N ASN A 227 -0.85 20.80 21.40
CA ASN A 227 0.36 20.76 22.25
C ASN A 227 1.00 19.37 22.32
N GLU A 228 0.49 18.41 21.54
CA GLU A 228 0.91 17.01 21.57
C GLU A 228 1.70 16.63 20.31
N LYS A 229 2.46 15.53 20.42
CA LYS A 229 3.39 15.07 19.39
C LYS A 229 3.03 13.65 18.94
N ILE A 230 2.95 13.46 17.63
CA ILE A 230 2.84 12.14 17.01
C ILE A 230 4.14 11.89 16.24
N PHE A 231 4.91 10.92 16.69
CA PHE A 231 6.17 10.50 16.04
C PHE A 231 5.84 9.54 14.90
N VAL A 232 6.36 9.81 13.71
CA VAL A 232 5.96 9.11 12.48
C VAL A 232 7.11 8.98 11.49
N HIS A 233 6.90 8.13 10.49
CA HIS A 233 7.79 7.94 9.35
C HIS A 233 7.28 8.71 8.13
N LYS A 234 8.11 9.57 7.53
CA LYS A 234 7.73 10.36 6.34
C LYS A 234 7.25 9.47 5.19
N TRP A 235 7.92 8.34 4.99
CA TRP A 235 7.58 7.40 3.91
C TRP A 235 6.16 6.84 4.06
N VAL A 236 5.66 6.63 5.29
CA VAL A 236 4.27 6.20 5.56
C VAL A 236 3.28 7.31 5.24
N LEU A 237 3.62 8.56 5.57
CA LEU A 237 2.77 9.70 5.28
C LEU A 237 2.61 9.94 3.77
N ILE A 238 3.71 9.99 3.01
CA ILE A 238 3.63 10.20 1.55
C ILE A 238 2.93 9.06 0.83
N MET A 239 2.99 7.86 1.40
CA MET A 239 2.34 6.68 0.86
C MET A 239 0.82 6.84 0.92
N ARG A 240 0.30 7.42 2.00
CA ARG A 240 -1.13 7.35 2.35
C ARG A 240 -1.88 8.68 2.29
N SER A 241 -1.18 9.81 2.14
CA SER A 241 -1.78 11.15 2.13
C SER A 241 -1.19 12.04 1.04
N GLU A 242 -2.07 12.62 0.22
CA GLU A 242 -1.67 13.59 -0.81
C GLU A 242 -1.15 14.89 -0.22
N LEU A 243 -1.69 15.33 0.93
CA LEU A 243 -1.19 16.50 1.66
C LEU A 243 0.30 16.34 1.97
N TYR A 244 0.67 15.23 2.63
CA TYR A 244 2.06 14.99 3.01
C TYR A 244 2.93 14.71 1.78
N ARG A 245 2.42 14.00 0.78
CA ARG A 245 3.12 13.81 -0.50
C ARG A 245 3.46 15.16 -1.14
N GLY A 246 2.51 16.09 -1.17
CA GLY A 246 2.72 17.44 -1.68
C GLY A 246 3.72 18.23 -0.85
N MET A 247 3.60 18.18 0.48
CA MET A 247 4.50 18.86 1.41
C MET A 247 5.96 18.42 1.23
N PHE A 248 6.22 17.11 1.21
CA PHE A 248 7.58 16.59 1.10
C PHE A 248 8.14 16.70 -0.31
N ASN A 249 7.32 16.60 -1.37
CA ASN A 249 7.83 16.69 -2.74
C ASN A 249 8.01 18.13 -3.24
N TYR A 250 7.19 19.09 -2.79
CA TYR A 250 7.15 20.43 -3.38
C TYR A 250 7.56 21.56 -2.43
N VAL A 251 7.49 21.37 -1.11
CA VAL A 251 7.71 22.47 -0.16
C VAL A 251 9.06 22.34 0.54
N ASN A 252 9.29 21.29 1.33
CA ASN A 252 10.55 21.12 2.06
C ASN A 252 10.73 19.67 2.55
N THR A 253 11.76 18.98 2.07
CA THR A 253 12.09 17.61 2.51
C THR A 253 12.78 17.55 3.88
N ASN A 254 13.39 18.65 4.32
CA ASN A 254 14.30 18.69 5.48
C ASN A 254 13.64 19.13 6.79
N ILE A 255 12.33 19.41 6.79
CA ILE A 255 11.64 19.68 8.05
C ILE A 255 11.55 18.41 8.91
N ALA A 256 11.77 18.58 10.22
CA ALA A 256 11.65 17.51 11.21
C ALA A 256 10.25 17.42 11.84
N SER A 257 9.43 18.48 11.68
CA SER A 257 8.07 18.51 12.21
C SER A 257 7.14 19.41 11.43
N VAL A 258 5.83 19.18 11.53
CA VAL A 258 4.77 20.05 11.00
C VAL A 258 3.66 20.23 12.03
N LYS A 259 3.04 21.41 12.04
CA LYS A 259 1.80 21.64 12.79
C LYS A 259 0.61 21.13 12.00
N ASP A 260 -0.25 20.37 12.66
CA ASP A 260 -1.55 20.02 12.10
C ASP A 260 -2.56 21.17 12.29
N TYR A 261 -3.22 21.55 11.20
CA TYR A 261 -4.22 22.62 11.18
C TYR A 261 -5.63 22.10 10.86
N SER A 262 -5.84 20.79 10.88
CA SER A 262 -7.14 20.15 10.58
C SER A 262 -8.25 20.51 11.58
N GLN A 263 -7.88 21.13 12.71
CA GLN A 263 -8.74 21.42 13.87
C GLN A 263 -9.31 20.17 14.55
N LYS A 264 -8.84 18.97 14.19
CA LYS A 264 -9.28 17.72 14.82
C LYS A 264 -8.60 17.48 16.16
N SER A 265 -9.18 16.59 16.96
CA SER A 265 -8.58 16.15 18.22
C SER A 265 -7.27 15.40 17.98
N PHE A 266 -6.43 15.33 19.01
CA PHE A 266 -5.19 14.56 18.95
C PHE A 266 -5.49 13.08 18.72
N GLU A 267 -6.53 12.56 19.37
CA GLU A 267 -7.00 11.19 19.29
C GLU A 267 -7.41 10.83 17.87
N SER A 268 -8.14 11.70 17.18
CA SER A 268 -8.55 11.47 15.78
C SER A 268 -7.37 11.49 14.84
N VAL A 269 -6.48 12.48 14.95
CA VAL A 269 -5.28 12.50 14.08
C VAL A 269 -4.41 11.28 14.36
N LYS A 270 -4.24 10.88 15.62
CA LYS A 270 -3.49 9.67 15.98
C LYS A 270 -4.13 8.41 15.41
N ALA A 271 -5.45 8.23 15.53
CA ALA A 271 -6.18 7.11 14.95
C ALA A 271 -6.04 7.06 13.43
N LEU A 272 -6.07 8.23 12.77
CA LEU A 272 -5.83 8.33 11.33
C LEU A 272 -4.43 7.82 10.95
N ILE A 273 -3.41 8.29 11.67
CA ILE A 273 -2.04 7.89 11.40
C ILE A 273 -1.86 6.40 11.68
N GLU A 274 -2.42 5.85 12.78
CA GLU A 274 -2.41 4.41 13.05
C GLU A 274 -3.04 3.61 11.91
N PHE A 275 -4.12 4.12 11.31
CA PHE A 275 -4.72 3.55 10.11
C PHE A 275 -3.76 3.57 8.90
N PHE A 276 -2.90 4.59 8.74
CA PHE A 276 -1.89 4.59 7.65
C PHE A 276 -0.91 3.43 7.75
N TYR A 277 -0.54 3.01 8.96
CA TYR A 277 0.38 1.89 9.17
C TYR A 277 -0.30 0.53 9.02
N THR A 278 -1.57 0.40 9.42
CA THR A 278 -2.20 -0.90 9.62
C THR A 278 -3.30 -1.21 8.60
N ASN A 279 -3.88 -0.18 7.98
CA ASN A 279 -5.12 -0.28 7.22
C ASN A 279 -6.27 -0.92 8.03
N ASN A 280 -6.26 -0.72 9.36
CA ASN A 280 -7.22 -1.25 10.33
C ASN A 280 -7.90 -0.11 11.09
N THR A 281 -9.22 -0.18 11.22
CA THR A 281 -10.05 0.82 11.89
C THR A 281 -10.30 0.52 13.38
N ALA A 282 -9.72 -0.55 13.95
CA ALA A 282 -9.87 -0.90 15.37
C ALA A 282 -9.45 0.23 16.35
N HIS A 283 -8.68 1.20 15.86
CA HIS A 283 -8.21 2.37 16.60
C HIS A 283 -9.26 3.50 16.69
N ILE A 284 -10.33 3.41 15.91
CA ILE A 284 -11.44 4.36 15.90
C ILE A 284 -12.43 3.95 16.99
N LYS A 285 -12.21 4.44 18.21
CA LYS A 285 -12.90 3.93 19.41
C LYS A 285 -14.27 4.56 19.70
N SER A 286 -14.64 5.61 18.99
CA SER A 286 -15.91 6.33 19.22
C SER A 286 -16.46 6.90 17.92
N LEU A 287 -17.77 7.21 17.94
CA LEU A 287 -18.45 7.88 16.83
C LEU A 287 -17.86 9.28 16.57
N GLU A 288 -17.51 10.01 17.62
CA GLU A 288 -16.88 11.34 17.52
C GLU A 288 -15.56 11.28 16.75
N ILE A 289 -14.67 10.33 17.09
CA ILE A 289 -13.42 10.12 16.35
C ILE A 289 -13.74 9.77 14.89
N ALA A 290 -14.71 8.88 14.67
CA ALA A 290 -15.06 8.46 13.32
C ALA A 290 -15.59 9.64 12.46
N GLN A 291 -16.41 10.51 13.04
CA GLN A 291 -16.90 11.73 12.38
C GLN A 291 -15.77 12.72 12.08
N GLU A 292 -14.91 13.01 13.07
CA GLU A 292 -13.76 13.88 12.86
C GLU A 292 -12.83 13.36 11.75
N LEU A 293 -12.63 12.03 11.70
CA LEU A 293 -11.85 11.38 10.65
C LEU A 293 -12.49 11.55 9.28
N PHE A 294 -13.81 11.36 9.17
CA PHE A 294 -14.56 11.53 7.92
C PHE A 294 -14.40 12.94 7.36
N ASP A 295 -14.56 13.95 8.20
CA ASP A 295 -14.37 15.35 7.83
C ASP A 295 -12.91 15.66 7.44
N ALA A 296 -11.96 14.96 8.03
CA ALA A 296 -10.53 15.18 7.79
C ALA A 296 -10.04 14.56 6.46
N ILE A 297 -10.84 13.72 5.80
CA ILE A 297 -10.44 13.01 4.57
C ILE A 297 -10.00 13.97 3.47
N GLU A 298 -10.75 15.05 3.28
CA GLU A 298 -10.42 16.05 2.26
C GLU A 298 -9.15 16.82 2.62
N TYR A 299 -9.02 17.22 3.88
CA TYR A 299 -7.84 17.96 4.37
C TYR A 299 -6.55 17.16 4.17
N TYR A 300 -6.56 15.87 4.51
CA TYR A 300 -5.38 15.01 4.34
C TYR A 300 -5.24 14.43 2.92
N GLY A 301 -6.19 14.69 2.02
CA GLY A 301 -6.22 14.15 0.65
C GLY A 301 -6.18 12.62 0.65
N LEU A 302 -7.11 12.00 1.41
CA LEU A 302 -7.14 10.56 1.60
C LEU A 302 -8.07 9.88 0.62
N ASN A 303 -7.65 8.70 0.17
CA ASN A 303 -8.45 7.85 -0.67
C ASN A 303 -9.28 6.82 0.14
N LEU A 304 -9.90 7.28 1.23
CA LEU A 304 -10.46 6.43 2.30
C LEU A 304 -11.94 6.72 2.64
N LYS A 305 -12.63 7.53 1.84
CA LYS A 305 -14.03 7.97 2.12
C LYS A 305 -14.97 6.80 2.38
N SER A 306 -14.82 5.71 1.65
CA SER A 306 -15.65 4.52 1.72
C SER A 306 -15.26 3.54 2.83
N GLU A 307 -13.98 3.36 3.16
CA GLU A 307 -13.61 2.49 4.30
C GLU A 307 -13.97 3.15 5.64
N ILE A 308 -13.69 4.45 5.77
CA ILE A 308 -14.09 5.22 6.94
C ILE A 308 -15.61 5.36 6.97
N GLY A 309 -16.25 5.63 5.82
CA GLY A 309 -17.71 5.69 5.69
C GLY A 309 -18.39 4.38 6.07
N TYR A 310 -17.92 3.24 5.56
CA TYR A 310 -18.42 1.91 5.91
C TYR A 310 -18.27 1.61 7.40
N TYR A 311 -17.13 1.99 8.00
CA TYR A 311 -16.91 1.83 9.43
C TYR A 311 -17.86 2.68 10.27
N ILE A 312 -18.09 3.94 9.88
CA ILE A 312 -19.08 4.83 10.52
C ILE A 312 -20.48 4.23 10.42
N SER A 313 -20.88 3.74 9.24
CA SER A 313 -22.19 3.10 9.05
C SER A 313 -22.36 1.87 9.95
N ASN A 314 -21.31 1.08 10.15
CA ASN A 314 -21.34 -0.07 11.07
C ASN A 314 -21.40 0.35 12.54
N LEU A 315 -20.69 1.43 12.93
CA LEU A 315 -20.77 1.94 14.31
C LEU A 315 -22.16 2.50 14.63
N LEU A 316 -22.77 3.21 13.68
CA LEU A 316 -24.13 3.76 13.82
C LEU A 316 -25.17 2.63 13.95
N SER A 317 -25.08 1.58 13.13
CA SER A 317 -26.01 0.45 13.20
C SER A 317 -25.87 -0.39 14.46
N ILE A 318 -24.67 -0.46 15.07
CA ILE A 318 -24.48 -1.13 16.37
C ILE A 318 -25.12 -0.32 17.50
N ASN A 319 -25.05 1.02 17.47
CA ASN A 319 -25.66 1.87 18.49
C ASN A 319 -27.19 1.83 18.44
N GLU A 320 -27.80 1.82 17.24
CA GLU A 320 -29.27 1.69 17.10
C GLU A 320 -29.82 0.36 17.65
N ASN A 321 -29.00 -0.69 17.69
CA ASN A 321 -29.39 -2.00 18.22
C ASN A 321 -29.20 -2.13 19.74
N ASN A 322 -28.47 -1.22 20.39
CA ASN A 322 -28.25 -1.21 21.84
C ASN A 322 -29.20 -0.27 22.60
N GLU A 323 -29.99 0.52 21.88
CA GLU A 323 -31.01 1.43 22.44
C GLU A 323 -32.44 0.86 22.39
N ASN A 324 -32.62 -0.39 21.90
CA ASN A 324 -33.86 -1.17 21.94
C ASN A 324 -33.73 -2.33 22.93
#